data_AF-A0A0G1MI19-F1
#
_entry.id   AF-A0A0G1MI19-F1
#
_cell.length_a   1.000
_cell.length_b   1.000
_cell.length_c   1.000
_cell.angle_alpha   90.00
_cell.angle_beta   90.00
_cell.angle_gamma   90.00
#
_symmetry.space_group_name_H-M   'P 1'
#
loop_
_entity.id
_entity.type
_entity.pdbx_description
1 polymer ?
#
loop_
_entity_poly.entity_id
_entity_poly.type
_entity_poly.pdbx_seq_one_letter_code
_entity_poly.pdbx_strand_id
1 'polypeptide(L)'
;MKIKDRLFLPIFNFIGWRAKIFGDMEEAYLKAFLATIARSQAPKETKENETISVSETVSAAASVYENVRNALEYDEEHLLRRNAIRRILKRRFGEEDVISLSSDLLHELIWARYLPNNAVPTKTLDEVAAILRKFQPLFVQAEEAGKNTHHFNLWLLDVLSTEIEYKLSPPLVEEGLVGLVYQNIKSRLEWATSQIKPEDRELQLYVAVHRAVLKSNRATLRYRVFVLYFPDWSKAPTSELVEHVAGRLPQIIETVENQLNHSSGERLFRFVRQRSVAFTILRDVCEKHSGDIEDILSDEKRFRQAVAEAAAIRYDKFRVRVHRSIIRAIVFILFTKSILALLVELPFDRLVAKDSSWTPLLTNILFHPLVLAVIGLTVHIPEKKNTELLFAELQSVLGLDKVKILRFSQRRPWAKGGMGILFATLYSLALLLFVGIVSYILHSFDFSIVSIFFFLFFLSLVTFFGFKIRGSRRELVMTEGTGGWGSALFDIFFLPVVRTGRWISIRAPRVNILLFFLDFIIEAPFKAAIKLIEGWLAFLREKKEEI
;
A
#
# COMPACT_ATOMS: atom_id res chain seq x y z
N MET A 1 25.51 -29.43 -2.13
CA MET A 1 25.95 -28.77 -3.38
C MET A 1 25.19 -27.45 -3.50
N LYS A 2 25.89 -26.31 -3.55
CA LYS A 2 25.35 -24.98 -3.20
C LYS A 2 24.31 -24.47 -4.22
N ILE A 3 23.07 -24.29 -3.76
CA ILE A 3 21.95 -23.64 -4.48
C ILE A 3 22.18 -22.11 -4.63
N LYS A 4 23.21 -21.56 -3.97
CA LYS A 4 23.57 -20.13 -4.06
C LYS A 4 24.28 -19.71 -5.34
N ASP A 5 24.93 -20.62 -6.06
CA ASP A 5 25.93 -20.24 -7.07
C ASP A 5 25.43 -20.37 -8.54
N ARG A 6 24.12 -20.54 -8.79
CA ARG A 6 23.59 -20.70 -10.17
C ARG A 6 22.30 -19.94 -10.52
N LEU A 7 21.80 -19.02 -9.70
CA LEU A 7 20.50 -18.36 -9.93
C LEU A 7 20.56 -16.85 -10.22
N PHE A 8 21.75 -16.28 -10.46
CA PHE A 8 21.90 -14.86 -10.86
C PHE A 8 22.95 -14.72 -11.96
N LEU A 9 22.64 -15.19 -13.17
CA LEU A 9 23.29 -14.88 -14.46
C LEU A 9 22.61 -15.77 -15.52
N PRO A 10 21.79 -15.22 -16.45
CA PRO A 10 22.25 -14.21 -17.40
C PRO A 10 21.16 -13.18 -17.78
N ILE A 11 21.19 -11.97 -17.22
CA ILE A 11 20.59 -10.76 -17.86
C ILE A 11 21.52 -9.55 -17.80
N PHE A 12 22.51 -9.52 -16.90
CA PHE A 12 23.35 -8.34 -16.73
C PHE A 12 24.83 -8.72 -16.76
N ASN A 13 25.42 -8.66 -17.95
CA ASN A 13 26.86 -8.52 -18.09
C ASN A 13 27.17 -7.80 -19.40
N PHE A 14 27.50 -6.51 -19.29
CA PHE A 14 28.42 -5.87 -20.23
C PHE A 14 29.23 -4.82 -19.45
N ILE A 15 30.55 -4.99 -19.46
CA ILE A 15 31.54 -4.11 -18.81
C ILE A 15 32.16 -3.20 -19.88
N GLY A 16 32.36 -1.94 -19.52
CA GLY A 16 33.38 -1.05 -20.06
C GLY A 16 32.83 0.05 -20.98
N TRP A 17 33.29 1.29 -20.79
CA TRP A 17 32.96 2.54 -21.52
C TRP A 17 31.87 3.43 -20.85
N ARG A 18 32.25 4.01 -19.72
CA ARG A 18 31.38 4.49 -18.62
C ARG A 18 30.95 5.98 -18.66
N ALA A 19 30.81 6.64 -19.80
CA ALA A 19 30.24 8.00 -19.82
C ALA A 19 29.21 8.19 -20.94
N LYS A 20 29.56 7.76 -22.16
CA LYS A 20 28.66 7.85 -23.32
C LYS A 20 27.48 6.86 -23.23
N ILE A 21 27.75 5.62 -22.81
CA ILE A 21 26.73 4.57 -22.63
C ILE A 21 25.69 4.91 -21.54
N PHE A 22 26.05 5.69 -20.53
CA PHE A 22 25.09 6.06 -19.47
C PHE A 22 24.00 7.00 -19.98
N GLY A 23 24.36 7.96 -20.84
CA GLY A 23 23.38 8.80 -21.53
C GLY A 23 22.47 7.96 -22.43
N ASP A 24 23.07 7.10 -23.26
CA ASP A 24 22.34 6.26 -24.23
C ASP A 24 21.36 5.28 -23.53
N MET A 25 21.74 4.70 -22.38
CA MET A 25 20.86 3.80 -21.63
C MET A 25 19.73 4.52 -20.90
N GLU A 26 20.00 5.67 -20.25
CA GLU A 26 18.94 6.45 -19.59
C GLU A 26 17.91 6.97 -20.61
N GLU A 27 18.39 7.37 -21.80
CA GLU A 27 17.54 7.74 -22.93
C GLU A 27 16.69 6.56 -23.44
N ALA A 28 17.25 5.34 -23.50
CA ALA A 28 16.50 4.15 -23.92
C ALA A 28 15.35 3.79 -22.95
N TYR A 29 15.58 3.87 -21.63
CA TYR A 29 14.52 3.61 -20.65
C TYR A 29 13.45 4.72 -20.65
N LEU A 30 13.85 5.99 -20.87
CA LEU A 30 12.91 7.08 -21.04
C LEU A 30 12.05 6.88 -22.29
N LYS A 31 12.65 6.54 -23.44
CA LYS A 31 11.91 6.23 -24.68
C LYS A 31 10.96 5.05 -24.51
N ALA A 32 11.40 3.98 -23.85
CA ALA A 32 10.53 2.83 -23.55
C ALA A 32 9.35 3.21 -22.65
N PHE A 33 9.59 4.09 -21.67
CA PHE A 33 8.54 4.62 -20.81
C PHE A 33 7.54 5.49 -21.58
N LEU A 34 8.01 6.41 -22.42
CA LEU A 34 7.16 7.23 -23.29
C LEU A 34 6.34 6.39 -24.27
N ALA A 35 6.94 5.36 -24.87
CA ALA A 35 6.23 4.41 -25.72
C ALA A 35 5.15 3.64 -24.96
N THR A 36 5.39 3.31 -23.69
CA THR A 36 4.39 2.67 -22.82
C THR A 36 3.22 3.60 -22.53
N ILE A 37 3.48 4.89 -22.26
CA ILE A 37 2.43 5.91 -22.09
C ILE A 37 1.61 6.04 -23.38
N ALA A 38 2.27 6.22 -24.53
CA ALA A 38 1.60 6.35 -25.82
C ALA A 38 0.71 5.14 -26.12
N ARG A 39 1.20 3.92 -25.87
CA ARG A 39 0.43 2.69 -26.04
C ARG A 39 -0.75 2.58 -25.08
N SER A 40 -0.61 3.08 -23.84
CA SER A 40 -1.67 3.06 -22.84
C SER A 40 -2.82 4.02 -23.17
N GLN A 41 -2.52 5.11 -23.88
CA GLN A 41 -3.48 6.13 -24.31
C GLN A 41 -4.09 5.85 -25.68
N ALA A 42 -3.48 4.96 -26.48
CA ALA A 42 -4.04 4.54 -27.75
C ALA A 42 -5.45 3.96 -27.56
N PRO A 43 -6.42 4.29 -28.43
CA PRO A 43 -7.75 3.72 -28.37
C PRO A 43 -7.67 2.20 -28.34
N LYS A 44 -8.29 1.56 -27.34
CA LYS A 44 -8.41 0.10 -27.34
C LYS A 44 -9.34 -0.28 -28.49
N GLU A 45 -8.83 -0.99 -29.48
CA GLU A 45 -9.67 -1.62 -30.51
C GLU A 45 -10.74 -2.47 -29.81
N THR A 46 -11.99 -2.05 -29.96
CA THR A 46 -13.15 -2.78 -29.47
C THR A 46 -13.38 -3.92 -30.45
N LYS A 47 -12.70 -5.05 -30.23
CA LYS A 47 -13.12 -6.29 -30.88
C LYS A 47 -14.49 -6.64 -30.32
N GLU A 48 -15.45 -6.92 -31.20
CA GLU A 48 -16.75 -7.51 -30.83
C GLU A 48 -16.50 -8.91 -30.22
N ASN A 49 -16.19 -8.92 -28.94
CA ASN A 49 -16.11 -10.13 -28.14
C ASN A 49 -17.33 -10.15 -27.23
N GLU A 50 -17.92 -11.32 -27.02
CA GLU A 50 -18.91 -11.51 -25.98
C GLU A 50 -18.33 -11.06 -24.63
N THR A 51 -19.11 -10.28 -23.89
CA THR A 51 -18.72 -9.74 -22.59
C THR A 51 -19.55 -10.33 -21.47
N ILE A 52 -18.95 -10.44 -20.29
CA ILE A 52 -19.66 -10.80 -19.07
C ILE A 52 -20.63 -9.67 -18.72
N SER A 53 -21.91 -10.01 -18.59
CA SER A 53 -22.99 -9.09 -18.25
C SER A 53 -23.64 -9.50 -16.94
N VAL A 54 -23.97 -8.51 -16.13
CA VAL A 54 -24.46 -8.70 -14.78
C VAL A 54 -25.61 -7.72 -14.52
N SER A 55 -26.60 -8.11 -13.70
CA SER A 55 -27.77 -7.26 -13.42
C SER A 55 -27.41 -5.95 -12.69
N GLU A 56 -27.86 -4.80 -13.23
CA GLU A 56 -27.53 -3.47 -12.67
C GLU A 56 -28.12 -3.23 -11.28
N THR A 57 -29.34 -3.70 -11.02
CA THR A 57 -30.03 -3.53 -9.73
C THR A 57 -29.31 -4.26 -8.60
N VAL A 58 -28.75 -5.43 -8.91
CA VAL A 58 -27.94 -6.25 -8.01
C VAL A 58 -26.57 -5.60 -7.76
N SER A 59 -25.95 -5.05 -8.81
CA SER A 59 -24.68 -4.31 -8.69
C SER A 59 -24.79 -3.07 -7.79
N ALA A 60 -25.95 -2.38 -7.79
CA ALA A 60 -26.15 -1.22 -6.93
C ALA A 60 -26.06 -1.59 -5.43
N ALA A 61 -26.74 -2.65 -5.00
CA ALA A 61 -26.72 -3.10 -3.60
C ALA A 61 -25.32 -3.62 -3.19
N ALA A 62 -24.67 -4.41 -4.04
CA ALA A 62 -23.29 -4.88 -3.85
C ALA A 62 -22.30 -3.73 -3.67
N SER A 63 -22.43 -2.68 -4.49
CA SER A 63 -21.55 -1.52 -4.43
C SER A 63 -21.68 -0.71 -3.14
N VAL A 64 -22.88 -0.64 -2.53
CA VAL A 64 -23.09 0.05 -1.25
C VAL A 64 -22.34 -0.66 -0.13
N TYR A 65 -22.45 -1.99 -0.07
CA TYR A 65 -21.73 -2.79 0.91
C TYR A 65 -20.21 -2.64 0.75
N GLU A 66 -19.70 -2.74 -0.48
CA GLU A 66 -18.26 -2.58 -0.74
C GLU A 66 -17.76 -1.16 -0.45
N ASN A 67 -18.58 -0.13 -0.65
CA ASN A 67 -18.22 1.24 -0.26
C ASN A 67 -18.07 1.40 1.27
N VAL A 68 -18.97 0.79 2.05
CA VAL A 68 -18.85 0.77 3.52
C VAL A 68 -17.58 0.03 3.94
N ARG A 69 -17.30 -1.11 3.31
CA ARG A 69 -16.08 -1.89 3.57
C ARG A 69 -14.81 -1.11 3.25
N ASN A 70 -14.71 -0.58 2.03
CA ASN A 70 -13.56 0.19 1.56
C ASN A 70 -13.33 1.45 2.42
N ALA A 71 -14.38 1.99 3.06
CA ALA A 71 -14.24 3.09 4.00
C ALA A 71 -13.51 2.68 5.29
N LEU A 72 -13.65 1.41 5.71
CA LEU A 72 -13.00 0.82 6.89
C LEU A 72 -11.61 0.27 6.60
N GLU A 73 -11.32 -0.10 5.35
CA GLU A 73 -10.02 -0.58 4.90
C GLU A 73 -9.05 0.61 4.69
N TYR A 74 -7.84 0.53 5.26
CA TYR A 74 -6.84 1.61 5.23
C TYR A 74 -5.79 1.46 4.11
N ASP A 75 -6.03 0.57 3.14
CA ASP A 75 -5.14 0.32 2.01
C ASP A 75 -5.32 1.35 0.89
N GLU A 76 -4.35 1.43 -0.03
CA GLU A 76 -4.45 2.28 -1.22
C GLU A 76 -5.55 1.80 -2.16
N GLU A 77 -6.21 2.72 -2.86
CA GLU A 77 -7.38 2.44 -3.69
C GLU A 77 -7.12 1.38 -4.78
N HIS A 78 -5.95 1.42 -5.42
CA HIS A 78 -5.54 0.44 -6.42
C HIS A 78 -5.28 -0.97 -5.83
N LEU A 79 -5.17 -1.11 -4.51
CA LEU A 79 -4.98 -2.39 -3.84
C LEU A 79 -6.32 -3.06 -3.46
N LEU A 80 -7.44 -2.33 -3.55
CA LEU A 80 -8.75 -2.80 -3.12
C LEU A 80 -9.24 -3.99 -3.96
N ARG A 81 -9.07 -3.94 -5.29
CA ARG A 81 -9.47 -5.05 -6.17
C ARG A 81 -8.69 -6.34 -5.87
N ARG A 82 -7.37 -6.26 -5.69
CA ARG A 82 -6.56 -7.42 -5.27
C ARG A 82 -6.99 -7.96 -3.90
N ASN A 83 -7.32 -7.09 -2.94
CA ASN A 83 -7.87 -7.53 -1.65
C ASN A 83 -9.22 -8.23 -1.82
N ALA A 84 -10.10 -7.73 -2.68
CA ALA A 84 -11.36 -8.39 -3.01
C ALA A 84 -11.12 -9.77 -3.63
N ILE A 85 -10.24 -9.88 -4.64
CA ILE A 85 -9.83 -11.16 -5.24
C ILE A 85 -9.36 -12.13 -4.16
N ARG A 86 -8.44 -11.68 -3.31
CA ARG A 86 -7.89 -12.50 -2.21
C ARG A 86 -8.98 -13.00 -1.26
N ARG A 87 -9.95 -12.17 -0.90
CA ARG A 87 -11.06 -12.54 0.00
C ARG A 87 -11.99 -13.56 -0.65
N ILE A 88 -12.39 -13.32 -1.90
CA ILE A 88 -13.25 -14.23 -2.66
C ILE A 88 -12.60 -15.60 -2.77
N LEU A 89 -11.32 -15.64 -3.15
CA LEU A 89 -10.55 -16.88 -3.22
C LEU A 89 -10.40 -17.54 -1.85
N LYS A 90 -10.06 -16.80 -0.80
CA LYS A 90 -9.95 -17.37 0.55
C LYS A 90 -11.25 -18.05 1.01
N ARG A 91 -12.41 -17.55 0.57
CA ARG A 91 -13.72 -18.11 0.92
C ARG A 91 -14.07 -19.35 0.11
N ARG A 92 -13.75 -19.39 -1.19
CA ARG A 92 -14.28 -20.41 -2.13
C ARG A 92 -13.24 -21.42 -2.63
N PHE A 93 -11.95 -21.12 -2.48
CA PHE A 93 -10.88 -21.96 -3.03
C PHE A 93 -10.83 -23.31 -2.32
N GLY A 94 -10.99 -24.39 -3.08
CA GLY A 94 -11.02 -25.77 -2.58
C GLY A 94 -12.43 -26.35 -2.40
N GLU A 95 -13.47 -25.52 -2.39
CA GLU A 95 -14.88 -25.97 -2.32
C GLU A 95 -15.52 -26.11 -3.70
N GLU A 96 -15.06 -25.29 -4.66
CA GLU A 96 -15.60 -25.19 -6.02
C GLU A 96 -14.62 -25.74 -7.06
N ASP A 97 -15.14 -26.18 -8.21
CA ASP A 97 -14.30 -26.47 -9.37
C ASP A 97 -13.70 -25.18 -9.95
N VAL A 98 -12.60 -25.29 -10.70
CA VAL A 98 -11.86 -24.09 -11.14
C VAL A 98 -12.66 -23.23 -12.12
N ILE A 99 -13.53 -23.85 -12.92
CA ILE A 99 -14.34 -23.12 -13.90
C ILE A 99 -15.41 -22.32 -13.17
N SER A 100 -16.15 -22.96 -12.26
CA SER A 100 -17.14 -22.26 -11.44
C SER A 100 -16.50 -21.14 -10.61
N LEU A 101 -15.33 -21.40 -10.01
CA LEU A 101 -14.61 -20.42 -9.21
C LEU A 101 -14.15 -19.21 -10.03
N SER A 102 -13.68 -19.43 -11.26
CA SER A 102 -13.31 -18.33 -12.17
C SER A 102 -14.51 -17.47 -12.55
N SER A 103 -15.66 -18.11 -12.78
CA SER A 103 -16.93 -17.44 -13.07
C SER A 103 -17.40 -16.61 -11.88
N ASP A 104 -17.57 -17.25 -10.72
CA ASP A 104 -18.06 -16.58 -9.52
C ASP A 104 -17.12 -15.44 -9.10
N LEU A 105 -15.80 -15.59 -9.26
CA LEU A 105 -14.83 -14.51 -9.01
C LEU A 105 -15.07 -13.29 -9.91
N LEU A 106 -15.19 -13.46 -11.22
CA LEU A 106 -15.37 -12.33 -12.14
C LEU A 106 -16.74 -11.66 -11.97
N HIS A 107 -17.82 -12.43 -11.77
CA HIS A 107 -19.15 -11.88 -11.50
C HIS A 107 -19.15 -11.07 -10.20
N GLU A 108 -18.54 -11.57 -9.13
CA GLU A 108 -18.43 -10.82 -7.87
C GLU A 108 -17.64 -9.51 -8.01
N LEU A 109 -16.56 -9.50 -8.80
CA LEU A 109 -15.79 -8.28 -9.06
C LEU A 109 -16.57 -7.24 -9.87
N ILE A 110 -17.44 -7.68 -10.80
CA ILE A 110 -18.32 -6.80 -11.57
C ILE A 110 -19.44 -6.26 -10.69
N TRP A 111 -20.11 -7.11 -9.89
CA TRP A 111 -21.13 -6.67 -8.91
C TRP A 111 -20.59 -5.58 -7.98
N ALA A 112 -19.41 -5.83 -7.42
CA ALA A 112 -18.70 -4.93 -6.51
C ALA A 112 -18.16 -3.65 -7.17
N ARG A 113 -18.29 -3.52 -8.51
CA ARG A 113 -17.76 -2.42 -9.33
C ARG A 113 -16.23 -2.29 -9.30
N TYR A 114 -15.52 -3.37 -9.01
CA TYR A 114 -14.07 -3.44 -9.20
C TYR A 114 -13.69 -3.65 -10.67
N LEU A 115 -14.61 -4.21 -11.46
CA LEU A 115 -14.54 -4.33 -12.91
C LEU A 115 -15.79 -3.69 -13.56
N PRO A 116 -15.65 -3.10 -14.76
CA PRO A 116 -16.78 -2.54 -15.49
C PRO A 116 -17.72 -3.64 -16.00
N ASN A 117 -19.03 -3.41 -15.88
CA ASN A 117 -20.05 -4.28 -16.47
C ASN A 117 -20.02 -4.18 -18.01
N ASN A 118 -20.33 -5.27 -18.72
CA ASN A 118 -20.37 -5.33 -20.20
C ASN A 118 -19.06 -4.92 -20.90
N ALA A 119 -17.92 -5.08 -20.22
CA ALA A 119 -16.61 -4.68 -20.77
C ALA A 119 -15.52 -5.74 -20.56
N VAL A 120 -15.75 -6.74 -19.72
CA VAL A 120 -14.83 -7.87 -19.50
C VAL A 120 -15.16 -8.98 -20.51
N PRO A 121 -14.24 -9.37 -21.41
CA PRO A 121 -14.50 -10.45 -22.36
C PRO A 121 -14.73 -11.81 -21.69
N THR A 122 -15.58 -12.66 -22.25
CA THR A 122 -15.83 -14.02 -21.75
C THR A 122 -14.56 -14.87 -21.71
N LYS A 123 -13.65 -14.69 -22.67
CA LYS A 123 -12.31 -15.33 -22.67
C LYS A 123 -11.51 -15.10 -21.38
N THR A 124 -11.75 -14.01 -20.66
CA THR A 124 -11.08 -13.74 -19.37
C THR A 124 -11.40 -14.80 -18.32
N LEU A 125 -12.54 -15.50 -18.43
CA LEU A 125 -12.87 -16.66 -17.60
C LEU A 125 -11.80 -17.76 -17.75
N ASP A 126 -11.50 -18.15 -18.99
CA ASP A 126 -10.52 -19.19 -19.30
C ASP A 126 -9.11 -18.80 -18.83
N GLU A 127 -8.77 -17.53 -18.97
CA GLU A 127 -7.47 -17.00 -18.55
C GLU A 127 -7.30 -17.04 -17.03
N VAL A 128 -8.34 -16.65 -16.28
CA VAL A 128 -8.35 -16.74 -14.81
C VAL A 128 -8.38 -18.19 -14.35
N ALA A 129 -9.17 -19.04 -14.99
CA ALA A 129 -9.21 -20.48 -14.73
C ALA A 129 -7.84 -21.13 -14.94
N ALA A 130 -7.10 -20.76 -15.99
CA ALA A 130 -5.75 -21.25 -16.23
C ALA A 130 -4.78 -20.86 -15.10
N ILE A 131 -4.87 -19.63 -14.58
CA ILE A 131 -4.09 -19.20 -13.42
C ILE A 131 -4.47 -20.03 -12.19
N LEU A 132 -5.76 -20.22 -11.92
CA LEU A 132 -6.23 -21.01 -10.76
C LEU A 132 -5.73 -22.45 -10.82
N ARG A 133 -5.84 -23.13 -11.98
CA ARG A 133 -5.33 -24.51 -12.18
C ARG A 133 -3.83 -24.60 -11.90
N LYS A 134 -3.06 -23.62 -12.37
CA LYS A 134 -1.61 -23.56 -12.14
C LYS A 134 -1.23 -23.55 -10.64
N PHE A 135 -2.04 -22.94 -9.78
CA PHE A 135 -1.76 -22.87 -8.35
C PHE A 135 -2.25 -24.09 -7.56
N GLN A 136 -3.16 -24.92 -8.09
CA GLN A 136 -3.70 -26.07 -7.36
C GLN A 136 -2.61 -27.00 -6.78
N PRO A 137 -1.56 -27.40 -7.53
CA PRO A 137 -0.50 -28.26 -6.99
C PRO A 137 0.25 -27.62 -5.81
N LEU A 138 0.38 -26.29 -5.79
CA LEU A 138 1.05 -25.58 -4.71
C LEU A 138 0.21 -25.60 -3.43
N PHE A 139 -1.12 -25.49 -3.55
CA PHE A 139 -2.02 -25.61 -2.40
C PHE A 139 -2.06 -27.02 -1.84
N VAL A 140 -2.04 -28.05 -2.69
CA VAL A 140 -1.89 -29.45 -2.24
C VAL A 140 -0.61 -29.62 -1.44
N GLN A 141 0.52 -29.12 -1.96
CA GLN A 141 1.79 -29.17 -1.22
C GLN A 141 1.76 -28.35 0.09
N ALA A 142 1.01 -27.26 0.13
CA ALA A 142 0.86 -26.45 1.33
C ALA A 142 0.07 -27.17 2.43
N GLU A 143 -0.93 -28.00 2.08
CA GLU A 143 -1.66 -28.83 3.04
C GLU A 143 -0.75 -29.86 3.72
N GLU A 144 0.23 -30.40 2.99
CA GLU A 144 1.24 -31.32 3.53
C GLU A 144 2.24 -30.66 4.51
N ALA A 145 2.23 -29.32 4.65
CA ALA A 145 3.17 -28.58 5.49
C ALA A 145 2.86 -28.62 7.00
N GLY A 146 1.80 -29.31 7.42
CA GLY A 146 1.41 -29.53 8.81
C GLY A 146 1.17 -28.23 9.57
N LYS A 147 2.05 -27.88 10.53
CA LYS A 147 1.88 -26.65 11.33
C LYS A 147 1.96 -25.36 10.52
N ASN A 148 2.58 -25.41 9.33
CA ASN A 148 2.77 -24.24 8.46
C ASN A 148 1.67 -24.07 7.41
N THR A 149 0.72 -25.01 7.30
CA THR A 149 -0.36 -25.00 6.28
C THR A 149 -1.08 -23.67 6.21
N HIS A 150 -1.53 -23.13 7.34
CA HIS A 150 -2.23 -21.84 7.35
C HIS A 150 -1.35 -20.69 6.83
N HIS A 151 -0.07 -20.66 7.20
CA HIS A 151 0.87 -19.63 6.74
C HIS A 151 1.11 -19.73 5.22
N PHE A 152 1.30 -20.94 4.71
CA PHE A 152 1.55 -21.19 3.29
C PHE A 152 0.31 -20.88 2.44
N ASN A 153 -0.87 -21.29 2.88
CA ASN A 153 -2.13 -20.96 2.19
C ASN A 153 -2.33 -19.44 2.10
N LEU A 154 -2.06 -18.69 3.17
CA LEU A 154 -2.14 -17.23 3.13
C LEU A 154 -1.09 -16.60 2.19
N TRP A 155 0.12 -17.17 2.13
CA TRP A 155 1.16 -16.71 1.22
C TRP A 155 0.81 -16.99 -0.25
N LEU A 156 0.28 -18.18 -0.55
CA LEU A 156 -0.18 -18.55 -1.89
C LEU A 156 -1.35 -17.69 -2.35
N LEU A 157 -2.32 -17.41 -1.47
CA LEU A 157 -3.43 -16.50 -1.76
C LEU A 157 -2.93 -15.08 -2.11
N ASP A 158 -1.89 -14.59 -1.45
CA ASP A 158 -1.28 -13.30 -1.77
C ASP A 158 -0.68 -13.27 -3.18
N VAL A 159 0.06 -14.33 -3.55
CA VAL A 159 0.71 -14.45 -4.86
C VAL A 159 -0.33 -14.66 -5.97
N LEU A 160 -1.28 -15.57 -5.77
CA LEU A 160 -2.37 -15.89 -6.69
C LEU A 160 -3.26 -14.67 -6.96
N SER A 161 -3.72 -13.99 -5.89
CA SER A 161 -4.57 -12.80 -6.05
C SER A 161 -3.86 -11.65 -6.75
N THR A 162 -2.55 -11.50 -6.55
CA THR A 162 -1.75 -10.50 -7.28
C THR A 162 -1.58 -10.89 -8.74
N GLU A 163 -1.38 -12.16 -9.06
CA GLU A 163 -1.25 -12.59 -10.45
C GLU A 163 -2.55 -12.37 -11.23
N ILE A 164 -3.70 -12.73 -10.64
CA ILE A 164 -5.01 -12.47 -11.25
C ILE A 164 -5.22 -10.96 -11.42
N GLU A 165 -4.89 -10.14 -10.42
CA GLU A 165 -4.97 -8.69 -10.52
C GLU A 165 -4.14 -8.14 -11.70
N TYR A 166 -2.89 -8.59 -11.82
CA TYR A 166 -1.99 -8.18 -12.90
C TYR A 166 -2.50 -8.64 -14.27
N LYS A 167 -3.20 -9.78 -14.34
CA LYS A 167 -3.83 -10.27 -15.56
C LYS A 167 -5.04 -9.42 -15.95
N LEU A 168 -5.89 -9.05 -15.00
CA LEU A 168 -7.11 -8.29 -15.23
C LEU A 168 -6.84 -6.81 -15.55
N SER A 169 -5.86 -6.22 -14.88
CA SER A 169 -5.55 -4.78 -15.01
C SER A 169 -4.05 -4.56 -14.83
N PRO A 170 -3.24 -4.87 -15.86
CA PRO A 170 -1.79 -4.73 -15.77
C PRO A 170 -1.40 -3.26 -15.57
N PRO A 171 -0.62 -2.92 -14.53
CA PRO A 171 -0.17 -1.54 -14.26
C PRO A 171 1.03 -1.16 -15.15
N LEU A 172 0.82 -1.15 -16.48
CA LEU A 172 1.89 -1.04 -17.47
C LEU A 172 2.71 0.25 -17.34
N VAL A 173 2.04 1.39 -17.17
CA VAL A 173 2.71 2.69 -17.05
C VAL A 173 3.50 2.76 -15.74
N GLU A 174 2.92 2.30 -14.63
CA GLU A 174 3.62 2.28 -13.34
C GLU A 174 4.81 1.32 -13.33
N GLU A 175 4.70 0.15 -13.96
CA GLU A 175 5.83 -0.80 -14.11
C GLU A 175 6.92 -0.21 -15.02
N GLY A 176 6.54 0.50 -16.09
CA GLY A 176 7.48 1.27 -16.91
C GLY A 176 8.21 2.33 -16.09
N LEU A 177 7.49 3.05 -15.22
CA LEU A 177 8.07 4.03 -14.30
C LEU A 177 9.01 3.37 -13.29
N VAL A 178 8.68 2.19 -12.75
CA VAL A 178 9.58 1.40 -11.90
C VAL A 178 10.88 1.09 -12.64
N GLY A 179 10.79 0.64 -13.89
CA GLY A 179 11.97 0.37 -14.72
C GLY A 179 12.87 1.60 -14.83
N LEU A 180 12.29 2.75 -15.19
CA LEU A 180 13.01 4.02 -15.32
C LEU A 180 13.67 4.44 -13.99
N VAL A 181 12.92 4.43 -12.90
CA VAL A 181 13.42 4.81 -11.56
C VAL A 181 14.52 3.86 -11.09
N TYR A 182 14.33 2.56 -11.27
CA TYR A 182 15.30 1.54 -10.87
C TYR A 182 16.63 1.75 -11.59
N GLN A 183 16.62 1.94 -12.91
CA GLN A 183 17.84 2.08 -13.69
C GLN A 183 18.55 3.39 -13.41
N ASN A 184 17.81 4.50 -13.30
CA ASN A 184 18.39 5.80 -12.99
C ASN A 184 19.00 5.85 -11.58
N ILE A 185 18.34 5.27 -10.58
CA ILE A 185 18.93 5.20 -9.24
C ILE A 185 20.12 4.25 -9.26
N LYS A 186 20.01 3.07 -9.89
CA LYS A 186 21.09 2.07 -9.97
C LYS A 186 22.37 2.64 -10.58
N SER A 187 22.27 3.44 -11.66
CA SER A 187 23.43 4.03 -12.35
C SER A 187 24.20 5.03 -11.49
N ARG A 188 23.51 5.69 -10.54
CA ARG A 188 24.05 6.79 -9.73
C ARG A 188 24.32 6.40 -8.28
N LEU A 189 23.90 5.21 -7.85
CA LEU A 189 23.91 4.78 -6.45
C LEU A 189 25.27 4.25 -6.00
N GLU A 190 25.87 4.94 -5.04
CA GLU A 190 27.03 4.46 -4.30
C GLU A 190 26.62 3.83 -2.96
N TRP A 191 26.94 2.55 -2.81
CA TRP A 191 26.68 1.79 -1.60
C TRP A 191 27.77 2.04 -0.54
N ALA A 192 27.55 3.04 0.30
CA ALA A 192 28.41 3.36 1.45
C ALA A 192 27.96 2.61 2.73
N THR A 193 27.62 1.32 2.59
CA THR A 193 27.26 0.45 3.72
C THR A 193 27.63 -1.00 3.45
N SER A 194 28.06 -1.70 4.50
CA SER A 194 28.27 -3.16 4.53
C SER A 194 27.07 -3.95 5.04
N GLN A 195 25.96 -3.27 5.39
CA GLN A 195 24.75 -3.91 5.93
C GLN A 195 23.92 -4.63 4.85
N ILE A 196 24.14 -4.32 3.58
CA ILE A 196 23.53 -5.00 2.44
C ILE A 196 24.67 -5.63 1.65
N LYS A 197 24.63 -6.96 1.54
CA LYS A 197 25.64 -7.71 0.79
C LYS A 197 25.55 -7.35 -0.69
N PRO A 198 26.67 -7.39 -1.43
CA PRO A 198 26.66 -7.11 -2.87
C PRO A 198 25.60 -7.90 -3.65
N GLU A 199 25.42 -9.18 -3.32
CA GLU A 199 24.43 -10.09 -3.94
C GLU A 199 22.97 -9.64 -3.74
N ASP A 200 22.65 -8.94 -2.64
CA ASP A 200 21.27 -8.54 -2.32
C ASP A 200 20.95 -7.11 -2.82
N ARG A 201 21.95 -6.31 -3.20
CA ARG A 201 21.80 -4.87 -3.49
C ARG A 201 20.75 -4.57 -4.55
N GLU A 202 20.78 -5.31 -5.64
CA GLU A 202 19.88 -5.08 -6.77
C GLU A 202 18.43 -5.43 -6.44
N LEU A 203 18.22 -6.59 -5.79
CA LEU A 203 16.89 -7.02 -5.36
C LEU A 203 16.32 -6.07 -4.30
N GLN A 204 17.13 -5.64 -3.35
CA GLN A 204 16.71 -4.68 -2.32
C GLN A 204 16.37 -3.31 -2.92
N LEU A 205 17.14 -2.86 -3.93
CA LEU A 205 16.80 -1.65 -4.68
C LEU A 205 15.48 -1.82 -5.44
N TYR A 206 15.29 -2.94 -6.13
CA TYR A 206 14.05 -3.26 -6.83
C TYR A 206 12.83 -3.22 -5.89
N VAL A 207 12.90 -3.90 -4.74
CA VAL A 207 11.86 -3.90 -3.71
C VAL A 207 11.59 -2.48 -3.21
N ALA A 208 12.63 -1.67 -2.96
CA ALA A 208 12.48 -0.30 -2.51
C ALA A 208 11.81 0.61 -3.57
N VAL A 209 12.14 0.43 -4.85
CA VAL A 209 11.53 1.16 -5.97
C VAL A 209 10.07 0.77 -6.15
N HIS A 210 9.75 -0.53 -6.12
CA HIS A 210 8.36 -1.00 -6.21
C HIS A 210 7.48 -0.43 -5.07
N ARG A 211 8.02 -0.41 -3.85
CA ARG A 211 7.35 0.22 -2.70
C ARG A 211 7.20 1.73 -2.85
N ALA A 212 8.15 2.39 -3.49
CA ALA A 212 8.15 3.84 -3.65
C ALA A 212 7.22 4.32 -4.76
N VAL A 213 7.21 3.62 -5.89
CA VAL A 213 6.49 4.03 -7.11
C VAL A 213 5.08 3.43 -7.15
N LEU A 214 4.94 2.10 -7.05
CA LEU A 214 3.64 1.43 -7.07
C LEU A 214 2.96 1.36 -5.70
N LYS A 215 3.64 1.79 -4.63
CA LYS A 215 3.17 1.56 -3.26
C LYS A 215 2.85 0.08 -2.97
N SER A 216 3.58 -0.83 -3.63
CA SER A 216 3.33 -2.26 -3.54
C SER A 216 3.34 -2.73 -2.09
N ASN A 217 2.23 -3.36 -1.68
CA ASN A 217 2.13 -3.95 -0.36
C ASN A 217 2.83 -5.32 -0.33
N ARG A 218 2.77 -6.01 0.82
CA ARG A 218 3.47 -7.28 1.00
C ARG A 218 3.03 -8.34 -0.01
N ALA A 219 1.74 -8.45 -0.31
CA ALA A 219 1.22 -9.42 -1.26
C ALA A 219 1.78 -9.19 -2.67
N THR A 220 1.74 -7.93 -3.12
CA THR A 220 2.30 -7.58 -4.43
C THR A 220 3.80 -7.85 -4.48
N LEU A 221 4.56 -7.48 -3.44
CA LEU A 221 5.99 -7.75 -3.39
C LEU A 221 6.34 -9.24 -3.37
N ARG A 222 5.55 -10.09 -2.70
CA ARG A 222 5.71 -11.55 -2.74
C ARG A 222 5.66 -12.05 -4.17
N TYR A 223 4.62 -11.68 -4.91
CA TYR A 223 4.48 -12.06 -6.32
C TYR A 223 5.62 -11.52 -7.19
N ARG A 224 5.97 -10.23 -7.05
CA ARG A 224 7.03 -9.63 -7.90
C ARG A 224 8.40 -10.24 -7.64
N VAL A 225 8.78 -10.45 -6.39
CA VAL A 225 10.04 -11.13 -6.05
C VAL A 225 10.01 -12.59 -6.49
N PHE A 226 8.87 -13.27 -6.35
CA PHE A 226 8.72 -14.64 -6.83
C PHE A 226 8.89 -14.76 -8.35
N VAL A 227 8.28 -13.88 -9.14
CA VAL A 227 8.44 -13.87 -10.61
C VAL A 227 9.87 -13.49 -11.04
N LEU A 228 10.63 -12.73 -10.24
CA LEU A 228 12.06 -12.52 -10.51
C LEU A 228 12.88 -13.82 -10.41
N TYR A 229 12.51 -14.73 -9.49
CA TYR A 229 13.14 -16.06 -9.40
C TYR A 229 12.61 -17.03 -10.46
N PHE A 230 11.37 -16.86 -10.92
CA PHE A 230 10.72 -17.72 -11.91
C PHE A 230 10.07 -16.87 -13.03
N PRO A 231 10.87 -16.30 -13.96
CA PRO A 231 10.37 -15.34 -14.96
C PRO A 231 9.26 -15.90 -15.87
N ASP A 232 9.31 -17.20 -16.16
CA ASP A 232 8.35 -17.87 -17.04
C ASP A 232 7.05 -18.26 -16.33
N TRP A 233 6.94 -18.05 -15.00
CA TRP A 233 5.73 -18.34 -14.23
C TRP A 233 4.49 -17.62 -14.76
N SER A 234 4.67 -16.39 -15.24
CA SER A 234 3.58 -15.55 -15.76
C SER A 234 3.27 -15.82 -17.24
N LYS A 235 4.09 -16.61 -17.94
CA LYS A 235 4.05 -16.83 -19.39
C LYS A 235 3.56 -18.23 -19.77
N ALA A 236 2.52 -18.73 -19.09
CA ALA A 236 2.03 -20.11 -19.24
C ALA A 236 3.15 -21.15 -18.97
N PRO A 237 3.52 -21.37 -17.70
CA PRO A 237 4.64 -22.21 -17.35
C PRO A 237 4.40 -23.68 -17.72
N THR A 238 5.48 -24.41 -17.98
CA THR A 238 5.43 -25.86 -18.18
C THR A 238 4.98 -26.57 -16.91
N SER A 239 4.36 -27.75 -17.05
CA SER A 239 3.99 -28.59 -15.90
C SER A 239 5.20 -28.90 -15.02
N GLU A 240 6.37 -29.15 -15.62
CA GLU A 240 7.63 -29.36 -14.90
C GLU A 240 8.03 -28.18 -14.01
N LEU A 241 7.84 -26.94 -14.48
CA LEU A 241 8.11 -25.75 -13.68
C LEU A 241 7.13 -25.63 -12.50
N VAL A 242 5.86 -25.96 -12.72
CA VAL A 242 4.85 -25.95 -11.65
C VAL A 242 5.18 -26.99 -10.58
N GLU A 243 5.51 -28.21 -10.98
CA GLU A 243 5.95 -29.28 -10.06
C GLU A 243 7.24 -28.91 -9.33
N HIS A 244 8.20 -28.28 -10.02
CA HIS A 244 9.43 -27.80 -9.42
C HIS A 244 9.20 -26.75 -8.33
N VAL A 245 8.30 -25.80 -8.59
CA VAL A 245 7.91 -24.76 -7.61
C VAL A 245 7.14 -25.39 -6.45
N ALA A 246 6.21 -26.30 -6.72
CA ALA A 246 5.45 -27.02 -5.69
C ALA A 246 6.41 -27.76 -4.76
N GLY A 247 7.27 -28.64 -5.28
CA GLY A 247 8.20 -29.44 -4.47
C GLY A 247 9.25 -28.65 -3.69
N ARG A 248 9.39 -27.34 -3.93
CA ARG A 248 10.30 -26.43 -3.22
C ARG A 248 9.59 -25.26 -2.53
N LEU A 249 8.28 -25.35 -2.37
CA LEU A 249 7.45 -24.28 -1.85
C LEU A 249 7.95 -23.74 -0.49
N PRO A 250 8.30 -24.57 0.52
CA PRO A 250 8.81 -24.06 1.80
C PRO A 250 10.05 -23.18 1.64
N GLN A 251 11.03 -23.61 0.83
CA GLN A 251 12.28 -22.90 0.61
C GLN A 251 12.06 -21.60 -0.18
N ILE A 252 11.14 -21.62 -1.13
CA ILE A 252 10.77 -20.42 -1.91
C ILE A 252 10.14 -19.38 -1.00
N ILE A 253 9.15 -19.78 -0.19
CA ILE A 253 8.49 -18.89 0.78
C ILE A 253 9.52 -18.28 1.72
N GLU A 254 10.37 -19.10 2.34
CA GLU A 254 11.40 -18.61 3.26
C GLU A 254 12.37 -17.63 2.57
N THR A 255 12.81 -17.95 1.35
CA THR A 255 13.72 -17.09 0.58
C THR A 255 13.11 -15.73 0.28
N VAL A 256 11.86 -15.70 -0.22
CA VAL A 256 11.13 -14.47 -0.52
C VAL A 256 10.90 -13.66 0.76
N GLU A 257 10.43 -14.30 1.84
CA GLU A 257 10.16 -13.61 3.10
C GLU A 257 11.44 -13.03 3.73
N ASN A 258 12.57 -13.73 3.63
CA ASN A 258 13.85 -13.23 4.10
C ASN A 258 14.30 -11.97 3.33
N GLN A 259 14.10 -11.94 2.02
CA GLN A 259 14.39 -10.75 1.21
C GLN A 259 13.44 -9.58 1.54
N LEU A 260 12.15 -9.85 1.72
CA LEU A 260 11.17 -8.82 2.05
C LEU A 260 11.30 -8.28 3.49
N ASN A 261 11.85 -9.08 4.40
CA ASN A 261 12.11 -8.70 5.79
C ASN A 261 13.55 -8.21 6.05
N HIS A 262 14.30 -7.88 5.00
CA HIS A 262 15.68 -7.44 5.15
C HIS A 262 15.76 -6.20 6.06
N SER A 263 16.67 -6.26 7.04
CA SER A 263 16.87 -5.21 8.07
C SER A 263 17.12 -3.79 7.53
N SER A 264 17.59 -3.67 6.29
CA SER A 264 17.92 -2.41 5.62
C SER A 264 16.81 -1.94 4.68
N GLY A 265 15.80 -2.78 4.41
CA GLY A 265 14.74 -2.52 3.43
C GLY A 265 13.95 -1.24 3.71
N GLU A 266 13.64 -0.94 4.99
CA GLU A 266 12.92 0.28 5.36
C GLU A 266 13.76 1.56 5.19
N ARG A 267 15.08 1.47 5.39
CA ARG A 267 15.97 2.63 5.21
C ARG A 267 16.18 2.90 3.72
N LEU A 268 16.38 1.84 2.92
CA LEU A 268 16.50 1.96 1.48
C LEU A 268 15.20 2.45 0.84
N PHE A 269 14.05 1.94 1.26
CA PHE A 269 12.74 2.46 0.84
C PHE A 269 12.61 3.96 1.08
N ARG A 270 12.94 4.46 2.28
CA ARG A 270 12.85 5.90 2.57
C ARG A 270 13.77 6.73 1.68
N PHE A 271 14.98 6.24 1.42
CA PHE A 271 15.94 6.86 0.51
C PHE A 271 15.43 6.93 -0.93
N VAL A 272 14.87 5.83 -1.44
CA VAL A 272 14.31 5.75 -2.79
C VAL A 272 13.03 6.59 -2.92
N ARG A 273 12.13 6.51 -1.94
CA ARG A 273 10.84 7.23 -1.94
C ARG A 273 11.02 8.72 -2.16
N GLN A 274 11.95 9.34 -1.45
CA GLN A 274 12.22 10.78 -1.59
C GLN A 274 12.58 11.18 -3.03
N ARG A 275 13.30 10.32 -3.75
CA ARG A 275 13.73 10.55 -5.14
C ARG A 275 12.65 10.22 -6.15
N SER A 276 11.87 9.17 -5.88
CA SER A 276 10.75 8.76 -6.74
C SER A 276 9.66 9.83 -6.91
N VAL A 277 9.61 10.83 -6.03
CA VAL A 277 8.68 11.96 -6.14
C VAL A 277 8.90 12.71 -7.47
N ALA A 278 10.16 12.96 -7.85
CA ALA A 278 10.48 13.63 -9.11
C ALA A 278 9.96 12.83 -10.31
N PHE A 279 10.25 11.52 -10.36
CA PHE A 279 9.77 10.63 -11.42
C PHE A 279 8.24 10.55 -11.49
N THR A 280 7.57 10.66 -10.36
CA THR A 280 6.11 10.69 -10.30
C THR A 280 5.56 11.96 -10.94
N ILE A 281 6.26 13.10 -10.80
CA ILE A 281 5.95 14.35 -11.53
C ILE A 281 6.28 14.20 -13.02
N LEU A 282 7.42 13.59 -13.36
CA LEU A 282 7.79 13.33 -14.76
C LEU A 282 6.70 12.54 -15.48
N ARG A 283 6.18 11.47 -14.87
CA ARG A 283 5.07 10.70 -15.42
C ARG A 283 3.87 11.60 -15.73
N ASP A 284 3.46 12.45 -14.80
CA ASP A 284 2.28 13.31 -15.00
C ASP A 284 2.50 14.30 -16.15
N VAL A 285 3.72 14.83 -16.30
CA VAL A 285 4.09 15.67 -17.44
C VAL A 285 4.02 14.86 -18.74
N CYS A 286 4.60 13.67 -18.79
CA CYS A 286 4.60 12.81 -19.97
C CYS A 286 3.19 12.32 -20.35
N GLU A 287 2.33 12.02 -19.38
CA GLU A 287 0.94 11.61 -19.62
C GLU A 287 0.12 12.77 -20.18
N LYS A 288 0.32 13.99 -19.68
CA LYS A 288 -0.42 15.17 -20.12
C LYS A 288 0.02 15.65 -21.51
N HIS A 289 1.30 15.50 -21.83
CA HIS A 289 1.94 16.05 -23.02
C HIS A 289 2.46 14.95 -23.96
N SER A 290 1.79 13.81 -24.03
CA SER A 290 2.29 12.64 -24.77
C SER A 290 2.53 12.90 -26.26
N GLY A 291 1.86 13.89 -26.86
CA GLY A 291 2.02 14.29 -28.26
C GLY A 291 3.12 15.32 -28.53
N ASP A 292 3.53 16.12 -27.54
CA ASP A 292 4.48 17.23 -27.67
C ASP A 292 5.61 17.18 -26.61
N ILE A 293 5.81 16.03 -25.97
CA ILE A 293 6.75 15.87 -24.86
C ILE A 293 8.20 16.20 -25.26
N GLU A 294 8.62 15.86 -26.48
CA GLU A 294 9.98 16.15 -26.97
C GLU A 294 10.23 17.66 -27.07
N ASP A 295 9.24 18.43 -27.53
CA ASP A 295 9.30 19.89 -27.60
C ASP A 295 9.35 20.51 -26.20
N ILE A 296 8.58 19.96 -25.26
CA ILE A 296 8.56 20.43 -23.87
C ILE A 296 9.89 20.16 -23.17
N LEU A 297 10.46 18.96 -23.33
CA LEU A 297 11.75 18.60 -22.74
C LEU A 297 12.91 19.42 -23.32
N SER A 298 12.76 19.91 -24.56
CA SER A 298 13.78 20.72 -25.25
C SER A 298 13.79 22.19 -24.83
N ASP A 299 12.66 22.73 -24.35
CA ASP A 299 12.54 24.12 -23.87
C ASP A 299 12.46 24.16 -22.33
N GLU A 300 13.53 24.63 -21.69
CA GLU A 300 13.64 24.71 -20.23
C GLU A 300 12.47 25.48 -19.58
N LYS A 301 11.99 26.57 -20.20
CA LYS A 301 10.89 27.37 -19.64
C LYS A 301 9.58 26.60 -19.72
N ARG A 302 9.29 25.97 -20.85
CA ARG A 302 8.10 25.12 -21.02
C ARG A 302 8.15 23.92 -20.08
N PHE A 303 9.30 23.27 -19.96
CA PHE A 303 9.48 22.15 -19.03
C PHE A 303 9.24 22.58 -17.58
N ARG A 304 9.81 23.72 -17.15
CA ARG A 304 9.61 24.24 -15.79
C ARG A 304 8.15 24.55 -15.51
N GLN A 305 7.44 25.13 -16.48
CA GLN A 305 6.01 25.41 -16.36
C GLN A 305 5.20 24.12 -16.22
N ALA A 306 5.47 23.11 -17.05
CA ALA A 306 4.80 21.80 -16.99
C ALA A 306 5.04 21.09 -15.66
N VAL A 307 6.28 21.13 -15.14
CA VAL A 307 6.63 20.59 -13.81
C VAL A 307 5.89 21.33 -12.69
N ALA A 308 5.82 22.65 -12.75
CA ALA A 308 5.11 23.45 -11.76
C ALA A 308 3.61 23.15 -11.74
N GLU A 309 3.00 22.99 -12.92
CA GLU A 309 1.58 22.66 -13.04
C GLU A 309 1.29 21.24 -12.51
N ALA A 310 2.07 20.24 -12.93
CA ALA A 310 1.94 18.86 -12.44
C ALA A 310 2.11 18.78 -10.91
N ALA A 311 3.06 19.53 -10.35
CA ALA A 311 3.26 19.63 -8.90
C ALA A 311 2.06 20.26 -8.19
N ALA A 312 1.52 21.37 -8.71
CA ALA A 312 0.36 22.05 -8.14
C ALA A 312 -0.87 21.13 -8.08
N ILE A 313 -1.17 20.42 -9.17
CA ILE A 313 -2.28 19.45 -9.22
C ILE A 313 -2.13 18.38 -8.13
N ARG A 314 -0.90 17.90 -7.87
CA ARG A 314 -0.65 16.93 -6.80
C ARG A 314 -0.81 17.53 -5.40
N TYR A 315 -0.38 18.76 -5.19
CA TYR A 315 -0.55 19.45 -3.91
C TYR A 315 -2.04 19.64 -3.59
N ASP A 316 -2.85 20.00 -4.58
CA ASP A 316 -4.30 20.11 -4.42
C ASP A 316 -4.97 18.77 -4.13
N LYS A 317 -4.66 17.73 -4.92
CA LYS A 317 -5.18 16.38 -4.68
C LYS A 317 -4.79 15.85 -3.29
N PHE A 318 -3.57 16.13 -2.85
CA PHE A 318 -3.12 15.79 -1.50
C PHE A 318 -3.89 16.52 -0.42
N ARG A 319 -4.09 17.83 -0.57
CA ARG A 319 -4.88 18.64 0.36
C ARG A 319 -6.28 18.07 0.52
N VAL A 320 -6.98 17.78 -0.58
CA VAL A 320 -8.32 17.15 -0.55
C VAL A 320 -8.29 15.78 0.12
N ARG A 321 -7.33 14.92 -0.24
CA ARG A 321 -7.20 13.57 0.34
C ARG A 321 -6.93 13.60 1.84
N VAL A 322 -6.04 14.49 2.30
CA VAL A 322 -5.71 14.67 3.72
C VAL A 322 -6.94 15.15 4.49
N HIS A 323 -7.66 16.15 4.01
CA HIS A 323 -8.89 16.63 4.65
C HIS A 323 -9.93 15.52 4.77
N ARG A 324 -10.19 14.77 3.69
CA ARG A 324 -11.13 13.64 3.71
C ARG A 324 -10.71 12.56 4.71
N SER A 325 -9.41 12.29 4.81
CA SER A 325 -8.86 11.29 5.75
C SER A 325 -9.00 11.75 7.19
N ILE A 326 -8.76 13.04 7.47
CA ILE A 326 -8.94 13.65 8.79
C ILE A 326 -10.41 13.61 9.21
N ILE A 327 -11.32 14.06 8.34
CA ILE A 327 -12.77 14.06 8.63
C ILE A 327 -13.25 12.64 8.93
N ARG A 328 -12.86 11.66 8.11
CA ARG A 328 -13.22 10.26 8.34
C ARG A 328 -12.72 9.75 9.69
N ALA A 329 -11.47 10.03 10.04
CA ALA A 329 -10.89 9.62 11.31
C ALA A 329 -11.56 10.33 12.50
N ILE A 330 -11.91 11.61 12.37
CA ILE A 330 -12.68 12.36 13.39
C ILE A 330 -14.05 11.72 13.61
N VAL A 331 -14.81 11.46 12.54
CA VAL A 331 -16.14 10.82 12.64
C VAL A 331 -16.03 9.44 13.28
N PHE A 332 -15.05 8.64 12.87
CA PHE A 332 -14.81 7.32 13.43
C PHE A 332 -14.45 7.37 14.92
N ILE A 333 -13.55 8.26 15.32
CA ILE A 333 -13.14 8.41 16.72
C ILE A 333 -14.31 8.91 17.57
N LEU A 334 -15.06 9.90 17.08
CA LEU A 334 -16.23 10.43 17.78
C LEU A 334 -17.29 9.34 18.01
N PHE A 335 -17.60 8.56 16.97
CA PHE A 335 -18.57 7.46 17.06
C PHE A 335 -18.11 6.38 18.05
N THR A 336 -16.87 5.90 17.91
CA THR A 336 -16.33 4.86 18.78
C THR A 336 -16.19 5.32 20.23
N LYS A 337 -15.80 6.57 20.47
CA LYS A 337 -15.78 7.17 21.82
C LYS A 337 -17.16 7.34 22.41
N SER A 338 -18.14 7.78 21.64
CA SER A 338 -19.51 7.93 22.11
C SER A 338 -20.11 6.59 22.55
N ILE A 339 -19.89 5.53 21.76
CA ILE A 339 -20.33 4.17 22.14
C ILE A 339 -19.65 3.71 23.42
N LEU A 340 -18.32 3.85 23.52
CA LEU A 340 -17.58 3.43 24.70
C LEU A 340 -18.00 4.21 25.94
N ALA A 341 -18.21 5.52 25.78
CA ALA A 341 -18.68 6.42 26.82
C ALA A 341 -20.07 5.99 27.32
N LEU A 342 -20.98 5.62 26.43
CA LEU A 342 -22.34 5.18 26.80
C LEU A 342 -22.36 3.76 27.42
N LEU A 343 -21.58 2.82 26.88
CA LEU A 343 -21.63 1.42 27.29
C LEU A 343 -20.75 1.07 28.49
N VAL A 344 -19.67 1.83 28.72
CA VAL A 344 -18.67 1.48 29.73
C VAL A 344 -18.44 2.63 30.70
N GLU A 345 -18.09 3.82 30.21
CA GLU A 345 -17.69 4.94 31.08
C GLU A 345 -18.87 5.46 31.90
N LEU A 346 -20.02 5.71 31.26
CA LEU A 346 -21.23 6.23 31.92
C LEU A 346 -21.80 5.28 32.99
N PRO A 347 -21.96 3.96 32.75
CA PRO A 347 -22.35 3.03 33.80
C PRO A 347 -21.34 2.98 34.94
N PHE A 348 -20.04 2.99 34.64
CA PHE A 348 -18.99 2.95 35.67
C PHE A 348 -19.02 4.21 36.55
N ASP A 349 -19.09 5.39 35.93
CA ASP A 349 -19.08 6.67 36.65
C ASP A 349 -20.32 6.80 37.54
N ARG A 350 -21.51 6.38 37.06
CA ARG A 350 -22.74 6.43 37.88
C ARG A 350 -22.83 5.36 38.95
N LEU A 351 -22.44 4.11 38.67
CA LEU A 351 -22.67 2.98 39.58
C LEU A 351 -21.52 2.79 40.57
N VAL A 352 -20.28 3.05 40.14
CA VAL A 352 -19.07 2.77 40.93
C VAL A 352 -18.48 4.06 41.48
N ALA A 353 -18.20 5.04 40.63
CA ALA A 353 -17.59 6.30 41.06
C ALA A 353 -18.57 7.23 41.80
N LYS A 354 -19.88 7.04 41.59
CA LYS A 354 -20.98 7.87 42.11
C LYS A 354 -20.89 9.35 41.71
N ASP A 355 -20.14 9.64 40.65
CA ASP A 355 -20.04 10.97 40.07
C ASP A 355 -21.04 11.12 38.90
N SER A 356 -21.64 12.31 38.79
CA SER A 356 -22.57 12.64 37.71
C SER A 356 -22.13 13.87 36.91
N SER A 357 -20.85 14.17 36.93
CA SER A 357 -20.30 15.28 36.15
C SER A 357 -20.32 14.92 34.66
N TRP A 358 -20.99 15.76 33.87
CA TRP A 358 -20.99 15.63 32.41
C TRP A 358 -19.68 16.13 31.78
N THR A 359 -18.89 16.89 32.54
CA THR A 359 -17.64 17.52 32.11
C THR A 359 -16.58 16.50 31.68
N PRO A 360 -16.28 15.45 32.46
CA PRO A 360 -15.34 14.39 32.05
C PRO A 360 -15.80 13.66 30.79
N LEU A 361 -17.08 13.32 30.73
CA LEU A 361 -17.70 12.61 29.61
C LEU A 361 -17.57 13.42 28.30
N LEU A 362 -18.01 14.68 28.32
CA LEU A 362 -17.93 15.58 27.15
C LEU A 362 -16.49 15.83 26.73
N THR A 363 -15.60 16.07 27.70
CA THR A 363 -14.18 16.29 27.42
C THR A 363 -13.55 15.05 26.76
N ASN A 364 -13.83 13.85 27.26
CA ASN A 364 -13.28 12.61 26.69
C ASN A 364 -13.76 12.36 25.26
N ILE A 365 -15.03 12.70 24.96
CA ILE A 365 -15.61 12.56 23.62
C ILE A 365 -15.02 13.60 22.65
N LEU A 366 -14.91 14.87 23.05
CA LEU A 366 -14.57 15.97 22.14
C LEU A 366 -13.06 16.23 22.00
N PHE A 367 -12.26 16.01 23.05
CA PHE A 367 -10.84 16.38 23.06
C PHE A 367 -10.05 15.68 21.94
N HIS A 368 -10.30 14.40 21.72
CA HIS A 368 -9.60 13.57 20.74
C HIS A 368 -9.82 14.03 19.29
N PRO A 369 -11.08 14.21 18.81
CA PRO A 369 -11.37 14.89 17.55
C PRO A 369 -10.68 16.25 17.39
N LEU A 370 -10.69 17.08 18.43
CA LEU A 370 -10.09 18.43 18.37
C LEU A 370 -8.57 18.36 18.17
N VAL A 371 -7.87 17.50 18.93
CA VAL A 371 -6.43 17.27 18.75
C VAL A 371 -6.12 16.80 17.33
N LEU A 372 -6.92 15.87 16.80
CA LEU A 372 -6.72 15.37 15.44
C LEU A 372 -6.95 16.45 14.38
N ALA A 373 -7.97 17.29 14.55
CA ALA A 373 -8.26 18.43 13.69
C ALA A 373 -7.07 19.41 13.67
N VAL A 374 -6.54 19.77 14.85
CA VAL A 374 -5.36 20.66 14.96
C VAL A 374 -4.13 20.06 14.27
N ILE A 375 -3.83 18.78 14.51
CA ILE A 375 -2.69 18.12 13.84
C ILE A 375 -2.90 18.10 12.32
N GLY A 376 -4.13 17.86 11.87
CA GLY A 376 -4.50 17.82 10.46
C GLY A 376 -4.37 19.17 9.75
N LEU A 377 -4.91 20.23 10.33
CA LEU A 377 -4.88 21.59 9.78
C LEU A 377 -3.46 22.18 9.71
N THR A 378 -2.53 21.69 10.54
CA THR A 378 -1.11 22.11 10.51
C THR A 378 -0.28 21.41 9.44
N VAL A 379 -0.85 20.49 8.65
CA VAL A 379 -0.13 19.81 7.56
C VAL A 379 -0.02 20.73 6.35
N HIS A 380 1.17 21.30 6.15
CA HIS A 380 1.50 22.14 5.00
C HIS A 380 2.68 21.57 4.18
N ILE A 381 2.62 21.73 2.86
CA ILE A 381 3.72 21.44 1.91
C ILE A 381 4.37 22.77 1.52
N PRO A 382 5.70 22.95 1.64
CA PRO A 382 6.36 24.15 1.18
C PRO A 382 6.44 24.17 -0.36
N GLU A 383 5.32 24.51 -1.02
CA GLU A 383 5.08 24.30 -2.46
C GLU A 383 6.20 24.89 -3.33
N LYS A 384 6.49 26.20 -3.22
CA LYS A 384 7.54 26.87 -4.02
C LYS A 384 8.90 26.20 -3.90
N LYS A 385 9.42 26.05 -2.68
CA LYS A 385 10.74 25.45 -2.42
C LYS A 385 10.81 24.01 -2.92
N ASN A 386 9.71 23.27 -2.79
CA ASN A 386 9.65 21.88 -3.19
C ASN A 386 9.59 21.72 -4.71
N THR A 387 8.82 22.55 -5.42
CA THR A 387 8.77 22.58 -6.88
C THR A 387 10.14 22.88 -7.49
N GLU A 388 10.90 23.83 -6.93
CA GLU A 388 12.27 24.11 -7.39
C GLU A 388 13.20 22.90 -7.23
N LEU A 389 13.09 22.16 -6.12
CA LEU A 389 13.88 20.95 -5.90
C LEU A 389 13.47 19.81 -6.84
N LEU A 390 12.17 19.67 -7.13
CA LEU A 390 11.65 18.70 -8.10
C LEU A 390 12.20 19.00 -9.49
N PHE A 391 12.16 20.27 -9.91
CA PHE A 391 12.70 20.69 -11.20
C PHE A 391 14.20 20.40 -11.32
N ALA A 392 15.00 20.78 -10.31
CA ALA A 392 16.43 20.51 -10.29
C ALA A 392 16.77 19.01 -10.31
N GLU A 393 16.01 18.17 -9.59
CA GLU A 393 16.21 16.72 -9.64
C GLU A 393 15.85 16.16 -11.02
N LEU A 394 14.79 16.65 -11.66
CA LEU A 394 14.41 16.23 -13.02
C LEU A 394 15.45 16.60 -14.06
N GLN A 395 16.03 17.80 -13.99
CA GLN A 395 17.14 18.18 -14.88
C GLN A 395 18.33 17.22 -14.73
N SER A 396 18.69 16.86 -13.50
CA SER A 396 19.72 15.85 -13.23
C SER A 396 19.32 14.47 -13.78
N VAL A 397 18.07 14.03 -13.59
CA VAL A 397 17.58 12.73 -14.07
C VAL A 397 17.61 12.62 -15.59
N LEU A 398 17.29 13.70 -16.30
CA LEU A 398 17.26 13.77 -17.76
C LEU A 398 18.64 14.04 -18.39
N GLY A 399 19.70 14.17 -17.59
CA GLY A 399 21.05 14.47 -18.09
C GLY A 399 21.20 15.90 -18.63
N LEU A 400 20.26 16.79 -18.31
CA LEU A 400 20.29 18.22 -18.66
C LEU A 400 21.24 19.03 -17.77
N ASP A 401 21.67 18.46 -16.63
CA ASP A 401 22.64 19.04 -15.70
C ASP A 401 23.63 17.95 -15.21
N LYS A 402 24.61 18.34 -14.38
CA LYS A 402 25.61 17.44 -13.79
C LYS A 402 24.95 16.28 -13.06
N VAL A 403 25.28 15.06 -13.49
CA VAL A 403 24.81 13.83 -12.86
C VAL A 403 25.21 13.80 -11.39
N LYS A 404 24.22 13.78 -10.51
CA LYS A 404 24.40 13.76 -9.06
C LYS A 404 24.60 12.33 -8.56
N ILE A 405 25.78 12.05 -7.99
CA ILE A 405 26.07 10.77 -7.33
C ILE A 405 25.21 10.63 -6.06
N LEU A 406 24.54 9.50 -5.93
CA LEU A 406 23.62 9.19 -4.85
C LEU A 406 24.29 8.27 -3.83
N ARG A 407 24.79 8.83 -2.73
CA ARG A 407 25.43 8.03 -1.67
C ARG A 407 24.39 7.48 -0.68
N PHE A 408 24.14 6.18 -0.69
CA PHE A 408 23.34 5.52 0.34
C PHE A 408 24.25 5.04 1.47
N SER A 409 24.09 5.63 2.66
CA SER A 409 24.79 5.22 3.86
C SER A 409 23.81 4.80 4.94
N GLN A 410 24.13 3.69 5.61
CA GLN A 410 23.38 3.20 6.75
C GLN A 410 24.27 3.25 7.98
N ARG A 411 24.17 4.34 8.76
CA ARG A 411 24.89 4.46 10.04
C ARG A 411 24.42 3.36 11.00
N ARG A 412 25.37 2.76 11.72
CA ARG A 412 25.07 1.80 12.79
C ARG A 412 24.20 2.49 13.85
N PRO A 413 23.24 1.79 14.47
CA PRO A 413 22.46 2.36 15.57
C PRO A 413 23.42 2.81 16.68
N TRP A 414 23.35 4.09 17.08
CA TRP A 414 24.18 4.65 18.16
C TRP A 414 23.89 3.98 19.52
N ALA A 415 22.69 3.45 19.67
CA ALA A 415 22.17 2.84 20.89
C ALA A 415 22.39 1.31 20.93
N LYS A 416 23.64 0.85 21.07
CA LYS A 416 23.95 -0.55 21.44
C LYS A 416 24.70 -0.59 22.78
N GLY A 417 24.48 -1.65 23.56
CA GLY A 417 25.11 -1.80 24.89
C GLY A 417 24.56 -0.83 25.94
N GLY A 418 25.41 -0.38 26.88
CA GLY A 418 25.01 0.47 28.01
C GLY A 418 24.32 1.80 27.62
N MET A 419 24.78 2.45 26.55
CA MET A 419 24.12 3.66 26.02
C MET A 419 22.71 3.38 25.50
N GLY A 420 22.47 2.18 24.96
CA GLY A 420 21.13 1.78 24.55
C GLY A 420 20.18 1.63 25.74
N ILE A 421 20.67 1.08 26.85
CA ILE A 421 19.91 0.97 28.11
C ILE A 421 19.60 2.36 28.64
N LEU A 422 20.59 3.26 28.73
CA LEU A 422 20.40 4.63 29.19
C LEU A 422 19.31 5.36 28.37
N PHE A 423 19.38 5.30 27.04
CA PHE A 423 18.37 5.93 26.19
C PHE A 423 16.99 5.27 26.31
N ALA A 424 16.93 3.95 26.49
CA ALA A 424 15.66 3.26 26.75
C ALA A 424 15.05 3.70 28.10
N THR A 425 15.88 3.88 29.14
CA THR A 425 15.45 4.38 30.45
C THR A 425 14.94 5.81 30.34
N LEU A 426 15.68 6.71 29.70
CA LEU A 426 15.24 8.10 29.49
C LEU A 426 13.93 8.17 28.69
N TYR A 427 13.80 7.34 27.65
CA TYR A 427 12.58 7.26 26.86
C TYR A 427 11.38 6.74 27.67
N SER A 428 11.60 5.76 28.56
CA SER A 428 10.57 5.24 29.45
C SER A 428 10.17 6.25 30.52
N LEU A 429 11.13 6.99 31.07
CA LEU A 429 10.87 8.07 32.02
C LEU A 429 10.06 9.20 31.37
N ALA A 430 10.38 9.59 30.14
CA ALA A 430 9.61 10.57 29.39
C ALA A 430 8.16 10.13 29.18
N LEU A 431 7.93 8.83 28.89
CA LEU A 431 6.57 8.28 28.78
C LEU A 431 5.82 8.34 30.12
N LEU A 432 6.46 7.92 31.21
CA LEU A 432 5.86 7.93 32.55
C LEU A 432 5.54 9.36 32.99
N LEU A 433 6.44 10.31 32.73
CA LEU A 433 6.23 11.72 33.00
C LEU A 433 5.04 12.27 32.21
N PHE A 434 4.94 11.96 30.92
CA PHE A 434 3.79 12.35 30.10
C PHE A 434 2.48 11.79 30.65
N VAL A 435 2.44 10.48 30.94
CA VAL A 435 1.25 9.80 31.49
C VAL A 435 0.88 10.37 32.85
N GLY A 436 1.86 10.64 33.71
CA GLY A 436 1.66 11.20 35.04
C GLY A 436 1.08 12.63 34.98
N ILE A 437 1.66 13.50 34.16
CA ILE A 437 1.18 14.88 33.99
C ILE A 437 -0.24 14.89 33.45
N VAL A 438 -0.53 14.14 32.39
CA VAL A 438 -1.87 14.10 31.80
C VAL A 438 -2.87 13.49 32.77
N SER A 439 -2.52 12.40 33.46
CA SER A 439 -3.39 11.80 34.49
C SER A 439 -3.68 12.77 35.63
N TYR A 440 -2.68 13.52 36.10
CA TYR A 440 -2.84 14.52 37.16
C TYR A 440 -3.79 15.65 36.74
N ILE A 441 -3.63 16.16 35.52
CA ILE A 441 -4.51 17.19 34.96
C ILE A 441 -5.94 16.65 34.89
N LEU A 442 -6.15 15.45 34.35
CA LEU A 442 -7.48 14.85 34.21
C LEU A 442 -8.14 14.55 35.56
N HIS A 443 -7.38 14.07 36.53
CA HIS A 443 -7.88 13.86 37.88
C HIS A 443 -8.32 15.17 38.55
N SER A 444 -7.68 16.29 38.21
CA SER A 444 -8.09 17.62 38.68
C SER A 444 -9.42 18.11 38.06
N PHE A 445 -9.92 17.41 37.03
CA PHE A 445 -11.24 17.61 36.42
C PHE A 445 -12.24 16.50 36.79
N ASP A 446 -12.00 15.77 37.90
CA ASP A 446 -12.86 14.70 38.41
C ASP A 446 -13.05 13.52 37.44
N PHE A 447 -12.02 13.20 36.64
CA PHE A 447 -12.04 11.98 35.83
C PHE A 447 -11.82 10.74 36.69
N SER A 448 -12.67 9.72 36.51
CA SER A 448 -12.45 8.39 37.09
C SER A 448 -11.21 7.72 36.50
N ILE A 449 -10.61 6.78 37.25
CA ILE A 449 -9.42 6.03 36.80
C ILE A 449 -9.67 5.32 35.47
N VAL A 450 -10.89 4.80 35.26
CA VAL A 450 -11.30 4.14 34.02
C VAL A 450 -11.35 5.15 32.86
N SER A 451 -11.94 6.32 33.09
CA SER A 451 -12.01 7.40 32.10
C SER A 451 -10.62 7.96 31.76
N ILE A 452 -9.71 8.09 32.73
CA ILE A 452 -8.30 8.47 32.50
C ILE A 452 -7.60 7.43 31.61
N PHE A 453 -7.77 6.14 31.91
CA PHE A 453 -7.18 5.07 31.11
C PHE A 453 -7.65 5.14 29.64
N PHE A 454 -8.95 5.24 29.41
CA PHE A 454 -9.50 5.36 28.05
C PHE A 454 -9.11 6.67 27.38
N PHE A 455 -8.95 7.76 28.11
CA PHE A 455 -8.45 9.02 27.58
C PHE A 455 -7.02 8.84 27.06
N LEU A 456 -6.09 8.36 27.89
CA LEU A 456 -4.69 8.13 27.50
C LEU A 456 -4.57 7.14 26.34
N PHE A 457 -5.38 6.07 26.35
CA PHE A 457 -5.43 5.09 25.28
C PHE A 457 -5.78 5.74 23.93
N PHE A 458 -6.86 6.51 23.85
CA PHE A 458 -7.25 7.17 22.61
C PHE A 458 -6.34 8.33 22.24
N LEU A 459 -5.78 9.05 23.21
CA LEU A 459 -4.78 10.09 22.97
C LEU A 459 -3.56 9.51 22.26
N SER A 460 -3.09 8.33 22.68
CA SER A 460 -1.99 7.64 22.00
C SER A 460 -2.32 7.26 20.56
N LEU A 461 -3.54 6.74 20.31
CA LEU A 461 -4.01 6.38 18.97
C LEU A 461 -4.14 7.61 18.07
N VAL A 462 -4.78 8.67 18.55
CA VAL A 462 -4.97 9.93 17.81
C VAL A 462 -3.65 10.59 17.48
N THR A 463 -2.71 10.61 18.43
CA THR A 463 -1.37 11.16 18.22
C THR A 463 -0.60 10.35 17.16
N PHE A 464 -0.73 9.01 17.19
CA PHE A 464 -0.17 8.15 16.15
C PHE A 464 -0.81 8.41 14.77
N PHE A 465 -2.15 8.50 14.69
CA PHE A 465 -2.84 8.81 13.45
C PHE A 465 -2.46 10.19 12.91
N GLY A 466 -2.39 11.20 13.76
CA GLY A 466 -1.92 12.54 13.40
C GLY A 466 -0.49 12.51 12.84
N PHE A 467 0.41 11.74 13.46
CA PHE A 467 1.77 11.54 12.94
C PHE A 467 1.78 10.80 11.59
N LYS A 468 0.92 9.80 11.40
CA LYS A 468 0.76 9.07 10.12
C LYS A 468 0.26 10.02 9.02
N ILE A 469 -0.76 10.84 9.30
CA ILE A 469 -1.31 11.83 8.38
C ILE A 469 -0.24 12.86 8.01
N ARG A 470 0.46 13.44 8.99
CA ARG A 470 1.56 14.38 8.73
C ARG A 470 2.69 13.71 7.92
N GLY A 471 2.97 12.44 8.18
CA GLY A 471 3.97 11.65 7.46
C GLY A 471 3.65 11.44 5.98
N SER A 472 2.38 11.45 5.58
CA SER A 472 1.95 11.26 4.18
C SER A 472 2.49 12.33 3.23
N ARG A 473 2.81 13.54 3.73
CA ARG A 473 3.46 14.59 2.91
C ARG A 473 4.79 14.14 2.29
N ARG A 474 5.45 13.14 2.88
CA ARG A 474 6.72 12.59 2.39
C ARG A 474 6.57 11.89 1.03
N GLU A 475 5.35 11.69 0.55
CA GLU A 475 5.06 11.24 -0.81
C GLU A 475 5.23 12.34 -1.86
N LEU A 476 5.22 13.62 -1.44
CA LEU A 476 5.27 14.77 -2.35
C LEU A 476 6.47 15.67 -2.11
N VAL A 477 7.20 15.47 -1.02
CA VAL A 477 8.22 16.40 -0.57
C VAL A 477 9.61 15.80 -0.73
N MET A 478 10.48 16.51 -1.47
CA MET A 478 11.90 16.19 -1.60
C MET A 478 12.75 16.73 -0.45
N THR A 479 12.27 17.72 0.32
CA THR A 479 13.02 18.23 1.49
C THR A 479 12.93 17.28 2.67
N GLU A 480 14.07 16.92 3.26
CA GLU A 480 14.09 16.48 4.65
C GLU A 480 13.87 17.72 5.53
N GLY A 481 12.81 17.71 6.34
CA GLY A 481 12.58 18.81 7.28
C GLY A 481 13.76 18.90 8.24
N THR A 482 14.53 19.99 8.19
CA THR A 482 15.49 20.30 9.24
C THR A 482 14.69 20.69 10.47
N GLY A 483 14.54 19.74 11.40
CA GLY A 483 13.87 19.99 12.66
C GLY A 483 14.61 21.07 13.44
N GLY A 484 13.95 22.18 13.74
CA GLY A 484 14.47 23.17 14.70
C GLY A 484 14.39 22.65 16.13
N TRP A 485 14.98 23.39 17.08
CA TRP A 485 14.99 23.02 18.51
C TRP A 485 13.60 22.72 19.09
N GLY A 486 12.57 23.44 18.66
CA GLY A 486 11.18 23.17 19.07
C GLY A 486 10.66 21.79 18.63
N SER A 487 11.05 21.31 17.45
CA SER A 487 10.67 19.96 17.01
C SER A 487 11.39 18.87 17.79
N ALA A 488 12.63 19.12 18.22
CA ALA A 488 13.38 18.17 19.04
C ALA A 488 12.73 17.99 20.42
N LEU A 489 12.27 19.08 21.04
CA LEU A 489 11.51 19.00 22.30
C LEU A 489 10.18 18.26 22.13
N PHE A 490 9.43 18.56 21.05
CA PHE A 490 8.20 17.83 20.75
C PHE A 490 8.46 16.33 20.59
N ASP A 491 9.52 15.95 19.86
CA ASP A 491 9.89 14.55 19.65
C ASP A 491 10.27 13.85 20.96
N ILE A 492 10.93 14.50 21.92
CA ILE A 492 11.29 13.87 23.20
C ILE A 492 10.05 13.44 24.00
N PHE A 493 9.02 14.31 24.09
CA PHE A 493 7.84 14.05 24.90
C PHE A 493 6.74 13.27 24.17
N PHE A 494 6.47 13.58 22.89
CA PHE A 494 5.36 12.97 22.16
C PHE A 494 5.73 11.69 21.42
N LEU A 495 7.00 11.47 21.06
CA LEU A 495 7.40 10.26 20.34
C LEU A 495 7.15 8.96 21.13
N PRO A 496 7.38 8.89 22.46
CA PRO A 496 6.94 7.76 23.28
C PRO A 496 5.45 7.46 23.14
N VAL A 497 4.62 8.49 23.19
CA VAL A 497 3.16 8.39 23.08
C VAL A 497 2.74 7.90 21.68
N VAL A 498 3.33 8.49 20.63
CA VAL A 498 3.16 8.05 19.23
C VAL A 498 3.52 6.57 19.08
N ARG A 499 4.61 6.13 19.72
CA ARG A 499 5.09 4.75 19.62
C ARG A 499 4.15 3.78 20.34
N THR A 500 3.60 4.16 21.49
CA THR A 500 2.55 3.40 22.17
C THR A 500 1.32 3.26 21.29
N GLY A 501 0.84 4.37 20.71
CA GLY A 501 -0.28 4.36 19.76
C GLY A 501 -0.01 3.49 18.53
N ARG A 502 1.21 3.54 17.97
CA ARG A 502 1.65 2.67 16.88
C ARG A 502 1.62 1.19 17.28
N TRP A 503 2.12 0.87 18.46
CA TRP A 503 2.15 -0.50 18.97
C TRP A 503 0.73 -1.05 19.14
N ILE A 504 -0.18 -0.25 19.71
CA ILE A 504 -1.60 -0.59 19.82
C ILE A 504 -2.19 -0.76 18.42
N SER A 505 -1.99 0.18 17.50
CA SER A 505 -2.60 0.12 16.16
C SER A 505 -2.11 -1.08 15.33
N ILE A 506 -0.85 -1.50 15.48
CA ILE A 506 -0.30 -2.64 14.73
C ILE A 506 -0.76 -3.97 15.33
N ARG A 507 -0.87 -4.06 16.66
CA ARG A 507 -1.22 -5.30 17.37
C ARG A 507 -2.70 -5.44 17.68
N ALA A 508 -3.48 -4.37 17.61
CA ALA A 508 -4.91 -4.42 17.81
C ALA A 508 -5.52 -5.21 16.65
N PRO A 509 -6.08 -6.41 16.90
CA PRO A 509 -6.76 -7.19 15.86
C PRO A 509 -8.05 -6.52 15.38
N ARG A 510 -8.33 -5.26 15.75
CA ARG A 510 -9.62 -4.58 15.55
C ARG A 510 -9.98 -4.43 14.08
N VAL A 511 -9.00 -4.22 13.20
CA VAL A 511 -9.26 -4.28 11.75
C VAL A 511 -9.69 -5.68 11.37
N ASN A 512 -9.02 -6.72 11.89
CA ASN A 512 -9.37 -8.10 11.57
C ASN A 512 -10.68 -8.56 12.22
N ILE A 513 -11.06 -8.12 13.42
CA ILE A 513 -12.31 -8.54 14.10
C ILE A 513 -13.52 -7.84 13.49
N LEU A 514 -13.46 -6.53 13.23
CA LEU A 514 -14.55 -5.81 12.57
C LEU A 514 -14.69 -6.23 11.10
N LEU A 515 -13.58 -6.40 10.37
CA LEU A 515 -13.63 -6.94 9.02
C LEU A 515 -14.08 -8.41 9.03
N PHE A 516 -13.64 -9.25 9.97
CA PHE A 516 -14.13 -10.63 10.09
C PHE A 516 -15.62 -10.69 10.40
N PHE A 517 -16.12 -9.80 11.27
CA PHE A 517 -17.55 -9.66 11.53
C PHE A 517 -18.29 -9.29 10.23
N LEU A 518 -17.78 -8.31 9.48
CA LEU A 518 -18.35 -7.91 8.19
C LEU A 518 -18.32 -9.08 7.18
N ASP A 519 -17.19 -9.80 7.08
CA ASP A 519 -16.97 -10.93 6.17
C ASP A 519 -17.93 -12.09 6.45
N PHE A 520 -18.10 -12.46 7.73
CA PHE A 520 -18.81 -13.68 8.10
C PHE A 520 -20.30 -13.45 8.30
N ILE A 521 -20.70 -12.34 8.95
CA ILE A 521 -22.08 -12.11 9.36
C ILE A 521 -22.86 -11.33 8.29
N ILE A 522 -22.20 -10.47 7.53
CA ILE A 522 -22.87 -9.61 6.55
C ILE A 522 -22.60 -10.09 5.13
N GLU A 523 -21.34 -10.33 4.75
CA GLU A 523 -20.98 -10.59 3.35
C GLU A 523 -21.57 -11.88 2.80
N ALA A 524 -21.39 -13.01 3.50
CA ALA A 524 -21.79 -14.31 3.00
C ALA A 524 -23.31 -14.44 2.81
N PRO A 525 -24.17 -14.04 3.78
CA PRO A 525 -25.62 -14.07 3.58
C PRO A 525 -26.09 -13.09 2.50
N PHE A 526 -25.50 -11.89 2.45
CA PHE A 526 -25.88 -10.87 1.49
C PHE A 526 -25.56 -11.29 0.05
N LYS A 527 -24.41 -11.92 -0.18
CA LYS A 527 -24.01 -12.41 -1.51
C LYS A 527 -24.83 -13.62 -1.97
N ALA A 528 -25.21 -14.51 -1.06
CA ALA A 528 -26.13 -15.61 -1.37
C ALA A 528 -27.50 -15.08 -1.83
N ALA A 529 -28.03 -14.06 -1.14
CA ALA A 529 -29.28 -13.40 -1.53
C ALA A 529 -29.17 -12.75 -2.93
N ILE A 530 -28.04 -12.09 -3.21
CA ILE A 530 -27.75 -11.52 -4.53
C ILE A 530 -27.79 -12.58 -5.64
N LYS A 531 -27.11 -13.72 -5.46
CA LYS A 531 -27.07 -14.81 -6.45
C LYS A 531 -28.46 -15.41 -6.70
N LEU A 532 -29.27 -15.55 -5.66
CA LEU A 532 -30.66 -15.99 -5.78
C LEU A 532 -31.51 -15.00 -6.59
N ILE A 533 -31.37 -13.70 -6.33
CA ILE A 533 -32.09 -12.65 -7.07
C ILE A 533 -31.67 -12.64 -8.54
N GLU A 534 -30.39 -12.79 -8.85
CA GLU A 534 -29.94 -12.83 -10.25
C GLU A 534 -30.44 -14.08 -10.98
N GLY A 535 -30.38 -15.25 -10.35
CA GLY A 535 -30.97 -16.47 -10.90
C GLY A 535 -32.46 -16.31 -11.18
N TRP A 536 -33.18 -15.64 -10.28
CA TRP A 536 -34.60 -15.31 -10.48
C TRP A 536 -34.82 -14.33 -11.65
N LEU A 537 -34.02 -13.28 -11.75
CA LEU A 537 -34.11 -12.31 -12.85
C LEU A 537 -33.77 -12.93 -14.21
N ALA A 538 -32.75 -13.80 -14.27
CA ALA A 538 -32.39 -14.52 -15.48
C ALA A 538 -33.53 -15.44 -15.93
N PHE A 539 -34.10 -16.20 -15.01
CA PHE A 539 -35.28 -17.04 -15.27
C PHE A 539 -36.48 -16.22 -15.78
N LEU A 540 -36.75 -15.06 -15.19
CA LEU A 540 -37.83 -14.18 -15.66
C LEU A 540 -37.59 -13.66 -17.08
N ARG A 541 -36.34 -13.35 -17.46
CA ARG A 541 -36.02 -12.96 -18.84
C ARG A 541 -36.23 -14.11 -19.81
N GLU A 542 -35.76 -15.30 -19.46
CA GLU A 542 -35.95 -16.51 -20.27
C GLU A 542 -37.44 -16.78 -20.51
N LYS A 543 -38.27 -16.73 -19.46
CA LYS A 543 -39.73 -16.86 -19.58
C LYS A 543 -40.40 -15.74 -20.37
N LYS A 544 -39.81 -14.55 -20.43
CA LYS A 544 -40.30 -13.45 -21.26
C LYS A 544 -39.90 -13.60 -22.72
N GLU A 545 -38.77 -14.25 -23.02
CA GLU A 545 -38.34 -14.56 -24.38
C GLU A 545 -39.08 -15.77 -24.98
N GLU A 546 -39.56 -16.69 -24.13
CA GLU A 546 -40.43 -17.80 -24.54
C GLU A 546 -41.87 -17.38 -24.94
N ILE A 547 -42.34 -16.21 -24.48
CA ILE A 547 -43.66 -15.63 -24.79
C ILE A 547 -43.53 -14.69 -25.99
#